data_AF-A0A378VV98-F1
#
_entry.id   AF-A0A378VV98-F1
#
_cell.length_a   1.000
_cell.length_b   1.000
_cell.length_c   1.000
_cell.angle_alpha   90.00
_cell.angle_beta   90.00
_cell.angle_gamma   90.00
#
_symmetry.space_group_name_H-M   'P 1'
#
loop_
_entity.id
_entity.type
_entity.pdbx_description
1 polymer ?
#
loop_
_entity_poly.entity_id
_entity_poly.type
_entity_poly.pdbx_seq_one_letter_code
_entity_poly.pdbx_strand_id
1 'polypeptide(L)'
;MYENNETLEAKMLTGKSGYDLVVPGIAFLPRQIEAGAYQKVNKDLIPNYKNIDPELLKMLEAADPGNQYAVPYFSGVNTVAITAKGKELLGGKLPENGWDLLFKPEYTRKLKSCGIALWDTPSEMFPIC
;
A
#
# COMPACT_ATOMS: atom_id res chain seq x y z
N MET A 1 2.93 9.02 -11.15
CA MET A 1 2.43 8.06 -10.16
C MET A 1 1.21 7.37 -10.75
N TYR A 2 1.11 6.05 -10.61
CA TYR A 2 -0.10 5.33 -11.00
C TYR A 2 -1.11 5.37 -9.85
N GLU A 3 -2.40 5.41 -10.19
CA GLU A 3 -3.48 5.53 -9.23
C GLU A 3 -3.71 4.23 -8.43
N ASN A 4 -3.36 3.06 -9.00
CA ASN A 4 -3.39 1.77 -8.31
C ASN A 4 -2.26 0.84 -8.80
N ASN A 5 -1.97 -0.21 -8.02
CA ASN A 5 -0.84 -1.12 -8.25
C ASN A 5 -1.06 -2.03 -9.46
N GLU A 6 -2.33 -2.36 -9.74
CA GLU A 6 -2.75 -3.22 -10.84
C GLU A 6 -2.40 -2.59 -12.19
N THR A 7 -2.62 -1.27 -12.34
CA THR A 7 -2.25 -0.54 -13.57
C THR A 7 -0.73 -0.52 -13.78
N LEU A 8 0.03 -0.41 -12.69
CA LEU A 8 1.49 -0.45 -12.75
C LEU A 8 1.98 -1.86 -13.12
N GLU A 9 1.44 -2.91 -12.51
CA GLU A 9 1.79 -4.31 -12.81
C GLU A 9 1.57 -4.63 -14.28
N ALA A 10 0.40 -4.26 -14.84
CA ALA A 10 0.11 -4.47 -16.25
C ALA A 10 1.18 -3.88 -17.18
N LYS A 11 1.61 -2.63 -16.94
CA LYS A 11 2.65 -1.97 -17.75
C LYS A 11 4.04 -2.58 -17.57
N MET A 12 4.37 -3.04 -16.37
CA MET A 12 5.65 -3.69 -16.13
C MET A 12 5.74 -5.02 -16.86
N LEU A 13 4.65 -5.80 -16.87
CA LEU A 13 4.62 -7.13 -17.48
C LEU A 13 4.49 -7.10 -19.01
N THR A 14 3.95 -6.04 -19.61
CA THR A 14 3.88 -5.90 -21.08
C THR A 14 5.22 -5.55 -21.73
N GLY A 15 6.25 -5.24 -20.95
CA GLY A 15 7.56 -4.81 -21.45
C GLY A 15 7.56 -3.39 -22.01
N LYS A 16 8.76 -2.82 -22.21
CA LYS A 16 8.97 -1.43 -22.69
C LYS A 16 8.11 -0.40 -21.93
N SER A 17 8.10 -0.50 -20.60
CA SER A 17 7.32 0.39 -19.74
C SER A 17 7.61 1.88 -19.99
N GLY A 18 8.83 2.19 -20.46
CA GLY A 18 9.30 3.55 -20.72
C GLY A 18 9.75 4.29 -19.46
N TYR A 19 9.89 3.56 -18.33
CA TYR A 19 10.31 4.11 -17.05
C TYR A 19 11.63 3.51 -16.60
N ASP A 20 12.52 4.35 -16.09
CA ASP A 20 13.78 3.94 -15.47
C ASP A 20 13.62 3.55 -13.99
N LEU A 21 12.62 4.13 -13.30
CA LEU A 21 12.28 3.86 -11.91
C LEU A 21 10.77 3.76 -11.75
N VAL A 22 10.33 2.77 -10.97
CA VAL A 22 8.94 2.60 -10.55
C VAL A 22 8.89 2.30 -9.05
N VAL A 23 7.72 2.53 -8.44
CA VAL A 23 7.51 2.34 -6.99
C VAL A 23 6.31 1.41 -6.79
N PRO A 24 6.49 0.08 -6.96
CA PRO A 24 5.41 -0.87 -6.79
C PRO A 24 5.08 -1.09 -5.31
N GLY A 25 3.81 -1.38 -5.02
CA GLY A 25 3.40 -1.90 -3.72
C GLY A 25 4.08 -3.25 -3.43
N ILE A 26 4.44 -3.47 -2.16
CA ILE A 26 5.21 -4.65 -1.74
C ILE A 26 4.53 -5.99 -2.08
N ALA A 27 3.19 -6.02 -2.14
CA ALA A 27 2.42 -7.22 -2.48
C ALA A 27 2.55 -7.65 -3.96
N PHE A 28 3.00 -6.76 -4.84
CA PHE A 28 3.14 -7.00 -6.28
C PHE A 28 4.59 -7.32 -6.67
N LEU A 29 5.54 -6.79 -5.91
CA LEU A 29 6.98 -6.92 -6.15
C LEU A 29 7.44 -8.37 -6.39
N PRO A 30 7.02 -9.40 -5.64
CA PRO A 30 7.52 -10.77 -5.83
C PRO A 30 7.22 -11.33 -7.21
N ARG A 31 5.97 -11.16 -7.68
CA ARG A 31 5.55 -11.66 -9.01
C ARG A 31 6.25 -10.91 -10.13
N GLN A 32 6.48 -9.61 -9.94
CA GLN A 32 7.19 -8.78 -10.92
C GLN A 32 8.69 -9.13 -11.00
N ILE A 33 9.32 -9.47 -9.87
CA ILE A 33 10.69 -10.01 -9.82
C ILE A 33 10.73 -11.36 -10.54
N GLU A 34 9.81 -12.28 -10.25
CA GLU A 34 9.73 -13.60 -10.89
C GLU A 34 9.53 -13.48 -12.41
N ALA A 35 8.73 -12.51 -12.86
CA ALA A 35 8.52 -12.21 -14.28
C ALA A 35 9.73 -11.52 -14.95
N GLY A 36 10.80 -11.23 -14.22
CA GLY A 36 12.01 -10.60 -14.76
C GLY A 36 11.83 -9.12 -15.10
N ALA A 37 10.85 -8.44 -14.49
CA ALA A 37 10.56 -7.04 -14.79
C ALA A 37 11.66 -6.06 -14.30
N TYR A 38 12.55 -6.53 -13.42
CA TYR A 38 13.56 -5.71 -12.75
C TYR A 38 14.98 -6.25 -12.91
N GLN A 39 15.93 -5.33 -13.02
CA GLN A 39 17.35 -5.63 -12.83
C GLN A 39 17.71 -5.58 -11.34
N LYS A 40 18.80 -6.25 -10.95
CA LYS A 40 19.33 -6.14 -9.59
C LYS A 40 19.85 -4.72 -9.32
N VAL A 41 19.62 -4.25 -8.10
CA VAL A 41 20.12 -2.96 -7.63
C VAL A 41 21.59 -3.11 -7.26
N ASN A 42 22.46 -2.30 -7.88
CA ASN A 42 23.84 -2.18 -7.45
C ASN A 42 23.93 -1.24 -6.23
N LYS A 43 24.00 -1.82 -5.03
CA LYS A 43 24.04 -1.10 -3.75
C LYS A 43 25.30 -0.25 -3.59
N ASP A 44 26.40 -0.60 -4.26
CA ASP A 44 27.66 0.17 -4.18
C ASP A 44 27.53 1.56 -4.81
N LEU A 45 26.55 1.74 -5.72
CA LEU A 45 26.23 3.03 -6.32
C LEU A 45 25.29 3.88 -5.43
N ILE A 46 24.85 3.36 -4.28
CA ILE A 46 23.94 4.01 -3.36
C ILE A 46 24.63 4.19 -2.01
N PRO A 47 25.52 5.19 -1.85
CA PRO A 47 26.29 5.39 -0.61
C PRO A 47 25.41 5.65 0.63
N ASN A 48 24.17 6.08 0.41
CA ASN A 48 23.17 6.32 1.45
C ASN A 48 22.32 5.09 1.80
N TYR A 49 22.55 3.93 1.17
CA TYR A 49 21.80 2.70 1.47
C TYR A 49 21.92 2.30 2.95
N LYS A 50 23.06 2.61 3.57
CA LYS A 50 23.32 2.42 5.01
C LYS A 50 22.38 3.21 5.94
N ASN A 51 21.68 4.23 5.43
CA ASN A 51 20.78 5.06 6.23
C ASN A 51 19.34 4.49 6.27
N ILE A 52 19.08 3.40 5.54
CA ILE A 52 17.75 2.77 5.52
C ILE A 52 17.53 2.04 6.83
N ASP A 53 16.34 2.20 7.40
CA ASP A 53 15.92 1.48 8.61
C ASP A 53 16.05 -0.04 8.41
N PRO A 54 16.84 -0.74 9.25
CA PRO A 54 16.98 -2.19 9.18
C PRO A 54 15.66 -2.95 9.30
N GLU A 55 14.66 -2.41 10.01
CA GLU A 55 13.34 -3.06 10.12
C GLU A 55 12.61 -3.05 8.77
N LEU A 56 12.70 -1.95 8.01
CA LEU A 56 12.12 -1.88 6.66
C LEU A 56 12.82 -2.85 5.70
N LEU A 57 14.15 -2.97 5.81
CA LEU A 57 14.91 -3.94 5.02
C LEU A 57 14.51 -5.38 5.36
N LYS A 58 14.29 -5.70 6.63
CA LYS A 58 13.84 -7.02 7.07
C LYS A 58 12.42 -7.32 6.58
N MET A 59 11.52 -6.34 6.60
CA MET A 59 10.17 -6.51 6.06
C MET A 59 10.19 -6.74 4.55
N LEU A 60 11.06 -6.04 3.83
CA LEU A 60 11.21 -6.17 2.38
C LEU A 60 11.69 -7.58 1.96
N GLU A 61 12.50 -8.25 2.78
CA GLU A 61 12.99 -9.61 2.47
C GLU A 61 11.89 -10.64 2.21
N ALA A 62 10.69 -10.44 2.77
CA ALA A 62 9.55 -11.32 2.48
C ALA A 62 9.10 -11.25 1.02
N ALA A 63 9.35 -10.11 0.35
CA ALA A 63 8.99 -9.88 -1.04
C ALA A 63 10.20 -9.90 -2.00
N ASP A 64 11.38 -9.53 -1.52
CA ASP A 64 12.64 -9.49 -2.26
C ASP A 64 13.77 -10.10 -1.39
N PRO A 65 13.96 -11.43 -1.42
CA PRO A 65 14.95 -12.10 -0.58
C PRO A 65 16.38 -11.56 -0.79
N GLY A 66 16.97 -11.05 0.28
CA GLY A 66 18.29 -10.40 0.25
C GLY A 66 18.28 -8.95 -0.28
N ASN A 67 17.09 -8.36 -0.45
CA ASN A 67 16.88 -7.00 -0.92
C ASN A 67 17.68 -6.73 -2.22
N GLN A 68 17.52 -7.59 -3.23
CA GLN A 68 18.34 -7.59 -4.44
C GLN A 68 17.83 -6.67 -5.54
N TYR A 69 16.53 -6.39 -5.57
CA TYR A 69 15.85 -5.72 -6.69
C TYR A 69 15.16 -4.41 -6.27
N ALA A 70 14.84 -4.22 -4.99
CA ALA A 70 14.12 -3.05 -4.51
C ALA A 70 14.83 -2.31 -3.37
N VAL A 71 14.50 -1.03 -3.22
CA VAL A 71 14.93 -0.16 -2.11
C VAL A 71 13.68 0.41 -1.44
N PRO A 72 13.52 0.29 -0.10
CA PRO A 72 12.38 0.88 0.59
C PRO A 72 12.33 2.41 0.40
N TYR A 73 11.16 2.92 0.01
CA TYR A 73 10.93 4.36 -0.15
C TYR A 73 10.01 4.92 0.93
N PHE A 74 8.82 4.36 1.07
CA PHE A 74 7.83 4.72 2.08
C PHE A 74 7.12 3.46 2.57
N SER A 75 6.77 3.45 3.86
CA SER A 75 5.94 2.43 4.48
C SER A 75 4.82 3.11 5.27
N GLY A 76 3.67 2.47 5.32
CA GLY A 76 2.49 2.98 6.00
C GLY A 76 1.53 1.84 6.33
N VAL A 77 0.50 2.20 7.09
CA VAL A 77 -0.59 1.29 7.45
C VAL A 77 -1.88 1.80 6.85
N ASN A 78 -2.66 0.89 6.26
CA ASN A 78 -4.03 1.19 5.87
C ASN A 78 -4.91 1.25 7.12
N THR A 79 -5.61 2.37 7.30
CA THR A 79 -6.44 2.62 8.48
C THR A 79 -7.70 3.39 8.09
N VAL A 80 -8.63 3.48 9.03
CA VAL A 80 -9.89 4.22 8.87
C VAL A 80 -9.72 5.64 9.40
N ALA A 81 -10.07 6.62 8.58
CA ALA A 81 -10.19 8.01 9.00
C ALA A 81 -11.67 8.42 9.03
N ILE A 82 -12.02 9.33 9.95
CA ILE A 82 -13.36 9.90 10.06
C ILE A 82 -13.30 11.42 10.07
N THR A 83 -14.22 12.07 9.37
CA THR A 83 -14.34 13.54 9.34
C THR A 83 -15.00 14.05 10.62
N ALA A 84 -14.83 15.34 10.93
CA ALA A 84 -15.52 15.99 12.04
C ALA A 84 -17.05 15.83 11.93
N LYS A 85 -17.61 16.03 10.74
CA LYS A 85 -19.04 15.80 10.45
C LYS A 85 -19.47 14.36 10.73
N GLY A 86 -18.66 13.38 10.32
CA GLY A 86 -18.93 11.96 10.62
C GLY A 86 -18.97 11.70 12.12
N LYS A 87 -18.02 12.27 12.88
CA LYS A 87 -17.98 12.14 14.34
C LYS A 87 -19.20 12.79 15.03
N GLU A 88 -19.67 13.93 14.55
CA GLU A 88 -20.89 14.60 15.05
C GLU A 88 -22.14 13.73 14.84
N LEU A 89 -22.29 13.11 13.66
CA LEU A 89 -23.40 12.20 13.35
C LEU A 89 -23.44 10.96 14.26
N LEU A 90 -22.30 10.59 14.84
CA LEU A 90 -22.19 9.48 15.80
C LEU A 90 -22.42 9.92 17.26
N GLY A 91 -22.66 11.21 17.52
CA GLY A 91 -22.82 11.74 18.87
C GLY A 91 -21.49 11.88 19.62
N GLY A 92 -20.37 12.03 18.90
CA GLY A 92 -19.04 12.31 19.47
C GLY A 92 -18.27 11.09 19.98
N LYS A 93 -18.95 9.95 20.25
CA LYS A 93 -18.31 8.70 20.68
C LYS A 93 -17.98 7.81 19.48
N LEU A 94 -16.72 7.40 19.39
CA LEU A 94 -16.23 6.46 18.37
C LEU A 94 -16.21 5.03 18.95
N PRO A 95 -16.33 3.99 18.09
CA PRO A 95 -16.13 2.61 18.53
C PRO A 95 -14.69 2.38 19.01
N GLU A 96 -14.50 1.39 19.89
CA GLU A 96 -13.16 0.97 20.33
C GLU A 96 -12.37 0.37 19.17
N ASN A 97 -13.03 -0.43 18.32
CA ASN A 97 -12.47 -0.91 17.06
C ASN A 97 -12.83 0.05 15.93
N GLY A 98 -11.84 0.77 15.38
CA GLY A 98 -12.06 1.72 14.28
C GLY A 98 -12.66 1.09 13.01
N TRP A 99 -12.40 -0.20 12.76
CA TRP A 99 -12.96 -0.94 11.63
C TRP A 99 -14.48 -1.11 11.69
N ASP A 100 -15.07 -1.00 12.89
CA ASP A 100 -16.53 -1.03 13.05
C ASP A 100 -17.22 0.11 12.26
N LEU A 101 -16.53 1.24 12.06
CA LEU A 101 -17.04 2.36 11.25
C LEU A 101 -17.34 1.96 9.81
N LEU A 102 -16.63 0.95 9.29
CA LEU A 102 -16.76 0.45 7.93
C LEU A 102 -17.61 -0.82 7.84
N PHE A 103 -17.44 -1.76 8.78
CA PHE A 103 -18.02 -3.10 8.66
C PHE A 103 -19.35 -3.29 9.41
N LYS A 104 -19.71 -2.38 10.33
CA LYS A 104 -20.94 -2.52 11.10
C LYS A 104 -22.06 -1.60 10.60
N PRO A 105 -23.23 -2.16 10.20
CA PRO A 105 -24.32 -1.38 9.62
C PRO A 105 -24.85 -0.23 10.49
N GLU A 106 -24.75 -0.32 11.83
CA GLU A 106 -25.17 0.76 12.72
C GLU A 106 -24.38 2.06 12.53
N TYR A 107 -23.11 1.97 12.12
CA TYR A 107 -22.27 3.14 11.83
C TYR A 107 -22.44 3.57 10.38
N THR A 108 -22.35 2.65 9.42
CA THR A 108 -22.41 2.98 7.99
C THR A 108 -23.75 3.60 7.58
N ARG A 109 -24.87 3.19 8.19
CA ARG A 109 -26.18 3.83 7.96
C ARG A 109 -26.19 5.32 8.32
N LYS A 110 -25.49 5.71 9.39
CA LYS A 110 -25.38 7.12 9.82
C LYS A 110 -24.40 7.88 8.92
N LEU A 111 -23.24 7.28 8.67
CA LEU A 111 -22.14 7.88 7.90
C LEU A 111 -22.43 7.99 6.40
N LYS A 112 -23.37 7.19 5.86
CA LYS A 112 -23.80 7.28 4.45
C LYS A 112 -24.18 8.72 4.04
N SER A 113 -24.75 9.49 4.97
CA SER A 113 -25.17 10.88 4.72
C SER A 113 -24.02 11.86 4.52
N CYS A 114 -22.80 11.53 4.95
CA CYS A 114 -21.59 12.33 4.70
C CYS A 114 -20.61 11.68 3.71
N GLY A 115 -20.95 10.50 3.19
CA GLY A 115 -20.11 9.74 2.26
C GLY A 115 -19.14 8.79 2.97
N ILE A 116 -18.88 7.66 2.31
CA ILE A 116 -17.89 6.65 2.70
C ILE A 116 -17.05 6.38 1.45
N ALA A 117 -15.73 6.49 1.57
CA ALA A 117 -14.79 6.23 0.50
C ALA A 117 -13.89 5.04 0.88
N LEU A 118 -13.53 4.24 -0.11
CA LEU A 118 -12.68 3.06 0.04
C LEU A 118 -11.58 3.09 -1.01
N TRP A 119 -10.48 2.42 -0.73
CA TRP A 119 -9.41 2.22 -1.70
C TRP A 119 -9.93 1.35 -2.84
N ASP A 120 -9.70 1.77 -4.08
CA ASP A 120 -9.98 0.97 -5.27
C ASP A 120 -8.82 0.02 -5.58
N THR A 121 -8.40 -0.72 -4.54
CA THR A 121 -7.27 -1.67 -4.56
C THR A 121 -7.72 -2.97 -3.89
N PRO A 122 -8.25 -3.94 -4.65
CA PRO A 122 -8.82 -5.16 -4.08
C PRO A 122 -7.83 -5.97 -3.24
N SER A 123 -6.54 -6.01 -3.64
CA SER A 123 -5.50 -6.72 -2.90
C SER A 123 -5.29 -6.18 -1.49
N GLU A 124 -5.68 -4.92 -1.23
CA GLU A 124 -5.59 -4.29 0.08
C GLU A 124 -6.93 -4.31 0.81
N MET A 125 -8.06 -4.19 0.11
CA MET A 125 -9.37 -4.15 0.75
C MET A 125 -9.88 -5.51 1.23
N PHE A 126 -9.65 -6.59 0.47
CA PHE A 126 -10.16 -7.92 0.85
C PHE A 126 -9.55 -8.49 2.14
N PRO A 127 -8.24 -8.36 2.42
CA PRO A 127 -7.65 -8.88 3.66
C PRO A 127 -8.10 -8.15 4.93
N ILE A 128 -8.76 -6.99 4.81
CA ILE A 128 -9.19 -6.15 5.94
C ILE A 128 -10.62 -6.53 6.41
N CYS A 129 -11.38 -7.24 5.56
CA CYS A 129 -12.77 -7.66 5.80
C CYS A 129 -12.91 -8.83 6.78
#